data_AF-A0A965UF69-F1
#
_entry.id   AF-A0A965UF69-F1
#
_cell.length_a   1.000
_cell.length_b   1.000
_cell.length_c   1.000
_cell.angle_alpha   90.00
_cell.angle_beta   90.00
_cell.angle_gamma   90.00
#
_symmetry.space_group_name_H-M   'P 1'
#
loop_
_entity.id
_entity.type
_entity.pdbx_description
1 polymer ?
#
loop_
_entity_poly.entity_id
_entity_poly.type
_entity_poly.pdbx_seq_one_letter_code
_entity_poly.pdbx_strand_id
1 'polypeptide(L)'
;MPYRRLPNTDQARLRALRTVIKQAGQQNFTQQVVTFKSIRDAENFLHVFEKQLFLYKQTLESQINANKQYQHILYNARMYISHFIQVFNLAVIRGDIKKEHKLIYQLDPEIHNVPDLTTESALQEWGQKIIDGENERIRNGGSPIYNPTIAKVQVHFEVFKEYKSSQKLYQATTTRNWEELVKQRKNGDAIILDIWNQVEEYFRNETPYNKLKKCEKFGLVYYYRRNEKELTPEN
;
A
#
# COMPACT_ATOMS: atom_id res chain seq x y z
N MET A 1 21.81 -18.98 -28.56
CA MET A 1 21.09 -17.75 -28.23
C MET A 1 21.06 -17.59 -26.72
N PRO A 2 21.24 -16.36 -26.18
CA PRO A 2 21.01 -16.08 -24.77
C PRO A 2 19.59 -16.47 -24.35
N TYR A 3 19.36 -16.66 -23.06
CA TYR A 3 18.06 -17.10 -22.55
C TYR A 3 17.14 -15.90 -22.27
N ARG A 4 15.83 -16.06 -22.51
CA ARG A 4 14.83 -15.04 -22.16
C ARG A 4 14.17 -15.31 -20.82
N ARG A 5 13.65 -14.25 -20.20
CA ARG A 5 12.78 -14.34 -19.01
C ARG A 5 11.55 -13.46 -19.23
N LEU A 6 10.38 -13.98 -18.89
CA LEU A 6 9.16 -13.18 -18.93
C LEU A 6 9.26 -11.98 -17.97
N PRO A 7 8.58 -10.87 -18.26
CA PRO A 7 8.56 -9.69 -17.40
C PRO A 7 8.14 -10.02 -15.97
N ASN A 8 8.95 -9.62 -14.99
CA ASN A 8 8.64 -9.82 -13.57
C ASN A 8 7.90 -8.62 -12.94
N THR A 9 8.04 -7.42 -13.50
CA THR A 9 7.38 -6.20 -13.02
C THR A 9 6.22 -5.78 -13.92
N ASP A 10 5.23 -5.10 -13.35
CA ASP A 10 4.09 -4.57 -14.12
C ASP A 10 4.56 -3.56 -15.20
N GLN A 11 5.59 -2.77 -14.90
CA GLN A 11 6.18 -1.84 -15.87
C GLN A 11 6.87 -2.57 -17.04
N ALA A 12 7.53 -3.70 -16.78
CA ALA A 12 8.14 -4.50 -17.83
C ALA A 12 7.07 -5.18 -18.71
N ARG A 13 5.95 -5.64 -18.14
CA ARG A 13 4.80 -6.15 -18.89
C ARG A 13 4.22 -5.09 -19.84
N LEU A 14 3.97 -3.88 -19.31
CA LEU A 14 3.49 -2.75 -20.11
C LEU A 14 4.46 -2.40 -21.25
N ARG A 15 5.77 -2.38 -20.96
CA ARG A 15 6.78 -2.12 -21.98
C ARG A 15 6.76 -3.18 -23.07
N ALA A 16 6.75 -4.47 -22.72
CA ALA A 16 6.73 -5.56 -23.69
C ALA A 16 5.52 -5.47 -24.61
N LEU A 17 4.31 -5.29 -24.05
CA LEU A 17 3.06 -5.20 -24.81
C LEU A 17 3.03 -3.97 -25.73
N ARG A 18 3.39 -2.78 -25.21
CA ARG A 18 3.45 -1.55 -26.02
C ARG A 18 4.44 -1.66 -27.17
N THR A 19 5.61 -2.28 -26.95
CA THR A 19 6.62 -2.47 -27.99
C THR A 19 6.09 -3.37 -29.10
N VAL A 20 5.48 -4.52 -28.77
CA VAL A 20 4.90 -5.42 -29.77
C VAL A 20 3.80 -4.73 -30.57
N ILE A 21 2.84 -4.08 -29.88
CA ILE A 21 1.70 -3.41 -30.55
C ILE A 21 2.20 -2.32 -31.50
N LYS A 22 3.17 -1.51 -31.06
CA LYS A 22 3.80 -0.50 -31.90
C LYS A 22 4.49 -1.11 -33.11
N GLN A 23 5.26 -2.18 -32.91
CA GLN A 23 5.99 -2.84 -33.98
C GLN A 23 5.05 -3.50 -34.99
N ALA A 24 3.95 -4.11 -34.53
CA ALA A 24 2.92 -4.71 -35.36
C ALA A 24 2.21 -3.69 -36.25
N GLY A 25 1.92 -2.49 -35.72
CA GLY A 25 1.32 -1.40 -36.49
C GLY A 25 2.22 -0.81 -37.59
N GLN A 26 3.53 -1.11 -37.56
CA GLN A 26 4.49 -0.69 -38.59
C GLN A 26 4.72 -1.75 -39.68
N GLN A 27 4.14 -2.95 -39.53
CA GLN A 27 4.34 -4.04 -40.50
C GLN A 27 3.38 -3.92 -41.70
N ASN A 28 3.85 -4.33 -42.87
CA ASN A 28 3.01 -4.49 -44.05
C ASN A 28 2.07 -5.70 -43.86
N PHE A 29 0.83 -5.60 -44.34
CA PHE A 29 -0.21 -6.64 -44.24
C PHE A 29 0.23 -8.02 -44.76
N THR A 30 1.21 -8.07 -45.66
CA THR A 30 1.72 -9.30 -46.29
C THR A 30 2.82 -10.01 -45.51
N GLN A 31 3.42 -9.40 -44.48
CA GLN A 31 4.48 -10.00 -43.65
C GLN A 31 4.22 -9.77 -42.16
N GLN A 32 3.32 -10.57 -41.60
CA GLN A 32 3.02 -10.53 -40.17
C GLN A 32 3.90 -11.48 -39.37
N VAL A 33 4.63 -10.92 -38.41
CA VAL A 33 5.45 -11.68 -37.46
C VAL A 33 4.60 -12.23 -36.32
N VAL A 34 3.53 -11.53 -35.96
CA VAL A 34 2.60 -11.89 -34.87
C VAL A 34 1.19 -11.94 -35.44
N THR A 35 0.40 -12.92 -35.03
CA THR A 35 -0.97 -13.06 -35.52
C THR A 35 -1.84 -11.87 -35.08
N PHE A 36 -2.78 -11.47 -35.93
CA PHE A 36 -3.77 -10.43 -35.60
C PHE A 36 -4.52 -10.72 -34.29
N LYS A 37 -4.82 -11.99 -34.02
CA LYS A 37 -5.48 -12.41 -32.77
C LYS A 37 -4.64 -12.04 -31.54
N SER A 38 -3.37 -12.43 -31.50
CA SER A 38 -2.49 -12.14 -30.37
C SER A 38 -2.25 -10.63 -30.19
N ILE A 39 -2.19 -9.86 -31.29
CA ILE A 39 -2.14 -8.39 -31.21
C ILE A 39 -3.42 -7.82 -30.60
N ARG A 40 -4.59 -8.28 -31.02
CA ARG A 40 -5.87 -7.82 -30.48
C ARG A 40 -6.03 -8.18 -29.00
N ASP A 41 -5.62 -9.38 -28.62
CA ASP A 41 -5.62 -9.82 -27.22
C ASP A 41 -4.67 -8.96 -26.37
N ALA A 42 -3.50 -8.61 -26.90
CA ALA A 42 -2.55 -7.70 -26.26
C ALA A 42 -3.11 -6.28 -26.09
N GLU A 43 -3.77 -5.71 -27.10
CA GLU A 43 -4.41 -4.39 -27.01
C GLU A 43 -5.50 -4.34 -25.95
N ASN A 44 -6.41 -5.33 -25.98
CA ASN A 44 -7.51 -5.43 -25.03
C ASN A 44 -6.98 -5.58 -23.59
N PHE A 45 -6.00 -6.46 -23.41
CA PHE A 45 -5.36 -6.64 -22.11
C PHE A 45 -4.64 -5.37 -21.65
N LEU A 46 -3.86 -4.73 -22.53
CA LEU A 46 -3.10 -3.53 -22.21
C LEU A 46 -4.02 -2.41 -21.69
N HIS A 47 -5.15 -2.17 -22.37
CA HIS A 47 -6.11 -1.16 -21.95
C HIS A 47 -6.66 -1.41 -20.53
N VAL A 48 -7.07 -2.64 -20.24
CA VAL A 48 -7.60 -3.03 -18.93
C VAL A 48 -6.52 -2.97 -17.85
N PHE A 49 -5.33 -3.49 -18.13
CA PHE A 49 -4.24 -3.58 -17.18
C PHE A 49 -3.66 -2.20 -16.82
N GLU A 50 -3.55 -1.29 -17.80
CA GLU A 50 -3.13 0.09 -17.55
C GLU A 50 -4.10 0.85 -16.64
N LYS A 51 -5.40 0.70 -16.90
CA LYS A 51 -6.45 1.29 -16.05
C LYS A 51 -6.35 0.74 -14.63
N GLN A 52 -6.23 -0.57 -14.45
CA GLN A 52 -6.12 -1.19 -13.13
C GLN A 52 -4.86 -0.75 -12.40
N LEU A 53 -3.71 -0.68 -13.10
CA LEU A 53 -2.46 -0.22 -12.52
C LEU A 53 -2.54 1.25 -12.09
N PHE A 54 -3.19 2.10 -12.89
CA PHE A 54 -3.43 3.51 -12.54
C PHE A 54 -4.27 3.63 -11.27
N LEU A 55 -5.39 2.90 -11.19
CA LEU A 55 -6.27 2.88 -10.01
C LEU A 55 -5.52 2.43 -8.75
N TYR A 56 -4.75 1.34 -8.85
CA TYR A 56 -3.94 0.86 -7.72
C TYR A 56 -2.97 1.95 -7.23
N LYS A 57 -2.22 2.59 -8.14
CA LYS A 57 -1.29 3.67 -7.80
C LYS A 57 -1.99 4.84 -7.10
N GLN A 58 -3.15 5.27 -7.60
CA GLN A 58 -3.94 6.34 -7.01
C GLN A 58 -4.40 6.01 -5.59
N THR A 59 -4.88 4.77 -5.37
CA THR A 59 -5.32 4.34 -4.03
C THR A 59 -4.16 4.19 -3.05
N LEU A 60 -3.00 3.70 -3.52
CA LEU A 60 -1.80 3.61 -2.70
C LEU A 60 -1.30 5.01 -2.28
N GLU A 61 -1.29 5.98 -3.20
CA GLU A 61 -0.89 7.35 -2.89
C GLU A 61 -1.84 7.98 -1.85
N SER A 62 -3.15 7.77 -2.02
CA SER A 62 -4.17 8.24 -1.09
C SER A 62 -4.00 7.63 0.30
N GLN A 63 -3.72 6.32 0.39
CA GLN A 63 -3.42 5.63 1.65
C GLN A 63 -2.16 6.21 2.33
N ILE A 64 -1.08 6.44 1.58
CA ILE A 64 0.16 7.01 2.11
C ILE A 64 -0.08 8.42 2.67
N ASN A 65 -0.79 9.27 1.92
CA ASN A 65 -1.09 10.63 2.34
C ASN A 65 -2.01 10.66 3.57
N ALA A 66 -3.04 9.82 3.60
CA ALA A 66 -3.89 9.65 4.77
C ALA A 66 -3.10 9.18 5.99
N ASN A 67 -2.13 8.27 5.82
CA ASN A 67 -1.33 7.76 6.94
C ASN A 67 -0.45 8.86 7.56
N LYS A 68 0.13 9.76 6.75
CA LYS A 68 0.89 10.91 7.28
C LYS A 68 0.04 11.77 8.22
N GLN A 69 -1.19 12.08 7.82
CA GLN A 69 -2.12 12.84 8.67
C GLN A 69 -2.50 12.05 9.92
N TYR A 70 -2.76 10.74 9.78
CA TYR A 70 -3.13 9.87 10.88
C TYR A 70 -2.06 9.81 11.98
N GLN A 71 -0.77 9.81 11.62
CA GLN A 71 0.32 9.81 12.62
C GLN A 71 0.27 11.04 13.54
N HIS A 72 -0.05 12.22 12.99
CA HIS A 72 -0.22 13.43 13.80
C HIS A 72 -1.45 13.34 14.72
N ILE A 73 -2.56 12.79 14.23
CA ILE A 73 -3.77 12.57 15.04
C ILE A 73 -3.48 11.60 16.19
N LEU A 74 -2.81 10.49 15.89
CA LEU A 74 -2.42 9.47 16.87
C LEU A 74 -1.51 10.06 17.95
N TYR A 75 -0.51 10.85 17.56
CA TYR A 75 0.37 11.55 18.48
C TYR A 75 -0.42 12.49 19.40
N ASN A 76 -1.32 13.32 18.85
CA ASN A 76 -2.10 14.26 19.63
C ASN A 76 -3.02 13.54 20.63
N ALA A 77 -3.78 12.53 20.20
CA ALA A 77 -4.64 11.76 21.10
C ALA A 77 -3.84 11.15 22.26
N ARG A 78 -2.68 10.52 21.96
CA ARG A 78 -1.78 9.97 22.98
C ARG A 78 -1.28 11.03 23.96
N MET A 79 -0.83 12.17 23.45
CA MET A 79 -0.32 13.27 24.27
C MET A 79 -1.39 13.81 25.22
N TYR A 80 -2.60 14.08 24.72
CA TYR A 80 -3.69 14.61 25.56
C TYR A 80 -4.18 13.62 26.61
N ILE A 81 -4.33 12.33 26.25
CA ILE A 81 -4.72 11.29 27.22
C ILE A 81 -3.63 11.13 28.29
N SER A 82 -2.35 11.03 27.88
CA SER A 82 -1.22 10.94 28.80
C SER A 82 -1.17 12.13 29.75
N HIS A 83 -1.28 13.35 29.23
CA HIS A 83 -1.21 14.57 30.02
C HIS A 83 -2.37 14.66 31.03
N PHE A 84 -3.58 14.28 30.63
CA PHE A 84 -4.71 14.22 31.54
C PHE A 84 -4.44 13.27 32.72
N ILE A 85 -3.95 12.06 32.43
CA ILE A 85 -3.63 11.06 33.47
C ILE A 85 -2.55 11.59 34.41
N GLN A 86 -1.52 12.25 33.89
CA GLN A 86 -0.46 12.86 34.71
C GLN A 86 -1.02 13.90 35.67
N VAL A 87 -1.85 14.83 35.18
CA VAL A 87 -2.45 15.89 36.01
C VAL A 87 -3.41 15.32 37.04
N PHE A 88 -4.20 14.29 36.67
CA PHE A 88 -5.03 13.55 37.59
C PHE A 88 -4.22 12.91 38.71
N ASN A 89 -3.13 12.20 38.37
CA ASN A 89 -2.25 11.59 39.37
C ASN A 89 -1.59 12.64 40.27
N LEU A 90 -1.18 13.80 39.73
CA LEU A 90 -0.65 14.90 40.53
C LEU A 90 -1.70 15.49 41.49
N ALA A 91 -2.96 15.61 41.07
CA ALA A 91 -4.05 16.03 41.95
C ALA A 91 -4.31 15.03 43.08
N VAL A 92 -4.17 13.73 42.80
CA VAL A 92 -4.23 12.67 43.83
C VAL A 92 -3.07 12.79 44.82
N ILE A 93 -1.83 12.99 44.32
CA ILE A 93 -0.64 13.14 45.17
C ILE A 93 -0.76 14.35 46.10
N ARG A 94 -1.32 15.47 45.62
CA ARG A 94 -1.55 16.66 46.45
C ARG A 94 -2.67 16.50 47.48
N GLY A 95 -3.51 15.47 47.35
CA GLY A 95 -4.70 15.28 48.19
C GLY A 95 -5.92 16.07 47.74
N ASP A 96 -5.87 16.75 46.59
CA ASP A 96 -7.02 17.45 46.00
C ASP A 96 -8.11 16.46 45.57
N ILE A 97 -7.69 15.25 45.17
CA ILE A 97 -8.56 14.14 44.78
C ILE A 97 -8.18 12.90 45.60
N LYS A 98 -9.19 12.21 46.14
CA LYS A 98 -9.02 10.96 46.88
C LYS A 98 -8.47 9.85 45.98
N LYS A 99 -7.50 9.08 46.47
CA LYS A 99 -6.86 8.01 45.68
C LYS A 99 -7.84 6.92 45.25
N GLU A 100 -8.90 6.69 46.02
CA GLU A 100 -9.95 5.72 45.73
C GLU A 100 -10.70 6.07 44.43
N HIS A 101 -10.73 7.35 44.04
CA HIS A 101 -11.36 7.77 42.79
C HIS A 101 -10.64 7.23 41.55
N LYS A 102 -9.37 6.80 41.64
CA LYS A 102 -8.65 6.15 40.54
C LYS A 102 -9.36 4.88 40.04
N LEU A 103 -10.10 4.19 40.92
CA LEU A 103 -10.87 2.99 40.55
C LEU A 103 -11.95 3.29 39.51
N ILE A 104 -12.52 4.49 39.51
CA ILE A 104 -13.54 4.94 38.54
C ILE A 104 -12.95 4.98 37.12
N TYR A 105 -11.64 5.24 37.00
CA TYR A 105 -10.89 5.25 35.74
C TYR A 105 -10.25 3.90 35.43
N GLN A 106 -10.47 2.89 36.29
CA GLN A 106 -9.80 1.59 36.27
C GLN A 106 -8.28 1.71 36.38
N LEU A 107 -7.80 2.75 37.08
CA LEU A 107 -6.40 2.92 37.44
C LEU A 107 -6.15 2.32 38.82
N ASP A 108 -4.95 1.81 39.03
CA ASP A 108 -4.51 1.33 40.34
C ASP A 108 -4.34 2.51 41.32
N PRO A 109 -5.02 2.52 42.48
CA PRO A 109 -4.91 3.57 43.48
C PRO A 109 -3.47 3.89 43.93
N GLU A 110 -2.61 2.87 44.01
CA GLU A 110 -1.26 2.99 44.54
C GLU A 110 -0.23 3.42 43.47
N ILE A 111 -0.56 3.26 42.18
CA ILE A 111 0.32 3.60 41.05
C ILE A 111 0.02 5.01 40.54
N HIS A 112 1.06 5.82 40.34
CA HIS A 112 0.96 7.21 39.87
C HIS A 112 1.61 7.46 38.50
N ASN A 113 1.91 6.37 37.78
CA ASN A 113 2.46 6.42 36.44
C ASN A 113 1.35 6.39 35.39
N VAL A 114 1.66 6.90 34.19
CA VAL A 114 0.77 6.75 33.03
C VAL A 114 0.82 5.29 32.57
N PRO A 115 -0.32 4.65 32.29
CA PRO A 115 -0.34 3.31 31.72
C PRO A 115 0.24 3.31 30.30
N ASP A 116 0.54 2.13 29.75
CA ASP A 116 1.06 2.04 28.40
C ASP A 116 0.02 2.54 27.37
N LEU A 117 0.42 3.51 26.55
CA LEU A 117 -0.37 4.08 25.45
C LEU A 117 0.33 3.89 24.10
N THR A 118 1.32 3.00 24.03
CA THR A 118 2.16 2.83 22.83
C THR A 118 1.34 2.32 21.65
N THR A 119 0.52 1.27 21.89
CA THR A 119 -0.29 0.66 20.83
C THR A 119 -1.62 1.38 20.61
N GLU A 120 -2.17 1.31 19.39
CA GLU A 120 -3.50 1.86 19.10
C GLU A 120 -4.62 1.19 19.90
N SER A 121 -4.45 -0.07 20.28
CA SER A 121 -5.43 -0.79 21.10
C SER A 121 -5.44 -0.25 22.52
N ALA A 122 -4.25 -0.10 23.12
CA ALA A 122 -4.12 0.45 24.46
C ALA A 122 -4.58 1.92 24.50
N LEU A 123 -4.22 2.72 23.50
CA LEU A 123 -4.71 4.10 23.39
C LEU A 123 -6.24 4.18 23.28
N GLN A 124 -6.86 3.26 22.52
CA GLN A 124 -8.31 3.18 22.42
C GLN A 124 -8.97 2.80 23.74
N GLU A 125 -8.43 1.78 24.41
CA GLU A 125 -8.93 1.31 25.70
C GLU A 125 -8.82 2.40 26.77
N TRP A 126 -7.63 2.95 26.97
CA TRP A 126 -7.38 3.96 28.00
C TRP A 126 -8.09 5.28 27.70
N GLY A 127 -8.14 5.71 26.44
CA GLY A 127 -8.90 6.90 26.07
C GLY A 127 -10.36 6.82 26.51
N GLN A 128 -11.01 5.66 26.28
CA GLN A 128 -12.38 5.43 26.71
C GLN A 128 -12.51 5.43 28.24
N LYS A 129 -11.65 4.67 28.94
CA LYS A 129 -11.65 4.59 30.42
C LYS A 129 -11.46 5.95 31.09
N ILE A 130 -10.57 6.78 30.55
CA ILE A 130 -10.30 8.11 31.11
C ILE A 130 -11.48 9.05 30.92
N ILE A 131 -12.09 9.05 29.73
CA ILE A 131 -13.27 9.88 29.43
C ILE A 131 -14.46 9.47 30.29
N ASP A 132 -14.75 8.18 30.33
CA ASP A 132 -15.87 7.66 31.12
C ASP A 132 -15.66 7.91 32.62
N GLY A 133 -14.44 7.65 33.11
CA GLY A 133 -14.10 7.83 34.51
C GLY A 133 -14.19 9.27 35.00
N GLU A 134 -13.72 10.24 34.20
CA GLU A 134 -13.85 11.66 34.56
C GLU A 134 -15.29 12.14 34.50
N ASN A 135 -16.06 11.70 33.50
CA ASN A 135 -17.48 12.03 33.40
C ASN A 135 -18.26 11.48 34.61
N GLU A 136 -17.93 10.27 35.06
CA GLU A 136 -18.54 9.69 36.27
C GLU A 136 -18.10 10.44 37.53
N ARG A 137 -16.82 10.77 37.68
CA ARG A 137 -16.33 11.53 38.84
C ARG A 137 -16.98 12.91 38.93
N ILE A 138 -17.12 13.63 37.82
CA ILE A 138 -17.81 14.93 37.76
C ILE A 138 -19.30 14.77 38.10
N ARG A 139 -19.96 13.74 37.56
CA ARG A 139 -21.36 13.43 37.87
C ARG A 139 -21.57 13.17 39.37
N ASN A 140 -20.59 12.57 40.02
CA ASN A 140 -20.58 12.31 41.47
C ASN A 140 -20.09 13.52 42.29
N GLY A 141 -20.08 14.73 41.72
CA GLY A 141 -19.77 15.99 42.42
C GLY A 141 -18.28 16.32 42.52
N GLY A 142 -17.40 15.59 41.82
CA GLY A 142 -15.98 15.88 41.79
C GLY A 142 -15.62 17.12 40.97
N SER A 143 -14.73 17.97 41.49
CA SER A 143 -14.24 19.17 40.78
C SER A 143 -13.47 18.78 39.51
N PRO A 144 -13.80 19.32 38.32
CA PRO A 144 -13.17 18.93 37.05
C PRO A 144 -11.65 19.20 36.99
N ILE A 145 -10.94 18.43 36.17
CA ILE A 145 -9.58 18.82 35.74
C ILE A 145 -9.66 19.84 34.59
N TYR A 146 -8.91 20.92 34.72
CA TYR A 146 -9.00 22.07 33.79
C TYR A 146 -7.95 22.08 32.68
N ASN A 147 -6.80 21.41 32.82
CA ASN A 147 -5.75 21.44 31.80
C ASN A 147 -5.00 20.10 31.69
N PRO A 148 -5.22 19.32 30.62
CA PRO A 148 -6.27 19.51 29.63
C PRO A 148 -7.65 19.24 30.25
N THR A 149 -8.69 19.94 29.76
CA THR A 149 -10.08 19.57 30.11
C THR A 149 -10.44 18.22 29.50
N ILE A 150 -11.38 17.51 30.14
CA ILE A 150 -11.87 16.23 29.59
C ILE A 150 -12.52 16.37 28.22
N ALA A 151 -13.21 17.49 27.99
CA ALA A 151 -13.79 17.80 26.68
C ALA A 151 -12.70 17.88 25.59
N LYS A 152 -11.54 18.46 25.89
CA LYS A 152 -10.43 18.55 24.95
C LYS A 152 -9.82 17.17 24.65
N VAL A 153 -9.67 16.33 25.69
CA VAL A 153 -9.25 14.93 25.53
C VAL A 153 -10.23 14.16 24.64
N GLN A 154 -11.53 14.31 24.91
CA GLN A 154 -12.60 13.65 24.16
C GLN A 154 -12.59 14.04 22.68
N VAL A 155 -12.42 15.34 22.35
CA VAL A 155 -12.33 15.79 20.95
C VAL A 155 -11.17 15.10 20.24
N HIS A 156 -9.97 15.07 20.82
CA HIS A 156 -8.82 14.42 20.20
C HIS A 156 -9.00 12.89 20.09
N PHE A 157 -9.65 12.27 21.07
CA PHE A 157 -9.94 10.85 21.07
C PHE A 157 -10.93 10.44 19.97
N GLU A 158 -12.03 11.19 19.79
CA GLU A 158 -13.00 10.91 18.74
C GLU A 158 -12.42 11.12 17.34
N VAL A 159 -11.64 12.19 17.13
CA VAL A 159 -10.91 12.39 15.86
C VAL A 159 -9.96 11.22 15.59
N PHE A 160 -9.27 10.70 16.62
CA PHE A 160 -8.45 9.50 16.47
C PHE A 160 -9.26 8.27 16.03
N LYS A 161 -10.42 8.01 16.63
CA LYS A 161 -11.30 6.89 16.28
C LYS A 161 -11.82 6.99 14.84
N GLU A 162 -12.22 8.19 14.43
CA GLU A 162 -12.67 8.47 13.07
C GLU A 162 -11.54 8.17 12.06
N TYR A 163 -10.37 8.77 12.25
CA TYR A 163 -9.24 8.57 11.33
C TYR A 163 -8.72 7.13 11.32
N LYS A 164 -8.77 6.42 12.45
CA LYS A 164 -8.44 4.98 12.52
C LYS A 164 -9.39 4.15 11.64
N SER A 165 -10.67 4.50 11.63
CA SER A 165 -11.67 3.83 10.78
C SER A 165 -11.42 4.14 9.30
N SER A 166 -11.14 5.40 8.98
CA SER A 166 -10.76 5.83 7.62
C SER A 166 -9.48 5.14 7.13
N GLN A 167 -8.47 4.96 7.98
CA GLN A 167 -7.26 4.22 7.66
C GLN A 167 -7.54 2.78 7.20
N LYS A 168 -8.42 2.08 7.92
CA LYS A 168 -8.83 0.72 7.53
C LYS A 168 -9.51 0.69 6.17
N LEU A 169 -10.31 1.71 5.85
CA LEU A 169 -10.97 1.82 4.55
C LEU A 169 -9.97 2.03 3.40
N TYR A 170 -8.98 2.92 3.58
CA TYR A 170 -7.92 3.11 2.59
C TYR A 170 -7.11 1.82 2.38
N GLN A 171 -6.72 1.14 3.46
CA GLN A 171 -6.01 -0.13 3.38
C GLN A 171 -6.82 -1.19 2.64
N ALA A 172 -8.09 -1.38 2.99
CA ALA A 172 -8.96 -2.35 2.33
C ALA A 172 -9.13 -2.07 0.83
N THR A 173 -9.29 -0.80 0.46
CA THR A 173 -9.44 -0.39 -0.95
C THR A 173 -8.17 -0.64 -1.75
N THR A 174 -7.00 -0.26 -1.22
CA THR A 174 -5.71 -0.49 -1.87
C THR A 174 -5.44 -1.99 -2.04
N THR A 175 -5.70 -2.79 -0.99
CA THR A 175 -5.53 -4.25 -1.05
C THR A 175 -6.42 -4.86 -2.13
N ARG A 176 -7.69 -4.46 -2.21
CA ARG A 176 -8.61 -4.95 -3.25
C ARG A 176 -8.08 -4.66 -4.65
N ASN A 177 -7.69 -3.40 -4.92
CA ASN A 177 -7.18 -3.00 -6.23
C ASN A 177 -5.87 -3.73 -6.59
N TRP A 178 -5.00 -3.96 -5.58
CA TRP A 178 -3.78 -4.73 -5.74
C TRP A 178 -4.06 -6.19 -6.09
N GLU A 179 -5.00 -6.84 -5.39
CA GLU A 179 -5.39 -8.23 -5.67
C GLU A 179 -5.96 -8.38 -7.08
N GLU A 180 -6.81 -7.46 -7.52
CA GLU A 180 -7.33 -7.41 -8.89
C GLU A 180 -6.21 -7.28 -9.92
N LEU A 181 -5.23 -6.41 -9.67
CA LEU A 181 -4.05 -6.25 -10.53
C LEU A 181 -3.21 -7.54 -10.59
N VAL A 182 -2.98 -8.19 -9.44
CA VAL A 182 -2.22 -9.44 -9.34
C VAL A 182 -2.90 -10.56 -10.13
N LYS A 183 -4.24 -10.67 -10.05
CA LYS A 183 -5.02 -11.67 -10.80
C LYS A 183 -4.81 -11.55 -12.31
N GLN A 184 -4.63 -10.33 -12.83
CA GLN A 184 -4.42 -10.08 -14.25
C GLN A 184 -3.01 -10.45 -14.74
N ARG A 185 -2.00 -10.50 -13.86
CA ARG A 185 -0.60 -10.77 -14.25
C ARG A 185 -0.43 -12.08 -14.99
N LYS A 186 -1.10 -13.16 -14.54
CA LYS A 186 -1.04 -14.48 -15.20
C LYS A 186 -1.54 -14.43 -16.64
N ASN A 187 -2.61 -13.68 -16.90
CA ASN A 187 -3.16 -13.50 -18.24
C ASN A 187 -2.18 -12.70 -19.12
N GLY A 188 -1.64 -11.60 -18.59
CA GLY A 188 -0.62 -10.81 -19.29
C GLY A 188 0.63 -11.62 -19.64
N ASP A 189 1.10 -12.45 -18.70
CA ASP A 189 2.26 -13.32 -18.90
C ASP A 189 2.00 -14.37 -19.99
N ALA A 190 0.78 -14.92 -20.06
CA ALA A 190 0.38 -15.86 -21.11
C ALA A 190 0.34 -15.20 -22.50
N ILE A 191 -0.22 -13.99 -22.61
CA ILE A 191 -0.25 -13.22 -23.86
C ILE A 191 1.17 -12.88 -24.32
N ILE A 192 2.02 -12.39 -23.42
CA ILE A 192 3.41 -12.06 -23.73
C ILE A 192 4.18 -13.32 -24.16
N LEU A 193 3.98 -14.45 -23.47
CA LEU A 193 4.62 -15.71 -23.81
C LEU A 193 4.24 -16.19 -25.22
N ASP A 194 2.95 -16.19 -25.56
CA ASP A 194 2.45 -16.57 -26.88
C ASP A 194 3.07 -15.71 -27.99
N ILE A 195 3.04 -14.39 -27.83
CA ILE A 195 3.64 -13.44 -28.77
C ILE A 195 5.13 -13.69 -28.93
N TRP A 196 5.87 -13.83 -27.82
CA TRP A 196 7.31 -14.06 -27.87
C TRP A 196 7.66 -15.37 -28.58
N ASN A 197 6.86 -16.43 -28.39
CA ASN A 197 7.03 -17.69 -29.12
C ASN A 197 6.85 -17.49 -30.63
N GLN A 198 5.80 -16.77 -31.05
CA GLN A 198 5.55 -16.48 -32.47
C GLN A 198 6.69 -15.71 -33.13
N VAL A 199 7.21 -14.68 -32.44
CA VAL A 199 8.34 -13.89 -32.93
C VAL A 199 9.61 -14.74 -33.09
N GLU A 200 9.94 -15.56 -32.10
CA GLU A 200 11.13 -16.43 -32.15
C GLU A 200 11.04 -17.50 -33.23
N GLU A 201 9.83 -18.02 -33.46
CA GLU A 201 9.55 -19.00 -34.51
C GLU A 201 9.66 -18.38 -35.90
N TYR A 202 9.10 -17.18 -36.10
CA TYR A 202 9.19 -16.48 -37.39
C TYR A 202 10.64 -16.23 -37.82
N PHE A 203 11.51 -15.84 -36.88
CA PHE A 203 12.93 -15.59 -37.14
C PHE A 203 13.84 -16.80 -36.93
N ARG A 204 13.31 -18.03 -36.87
CA ARG A 204 14.11 -19.22 -36.51
C ARG A 204 15.29 -19.51 -37.45
N ASN A 205 15.16 -19.16 -38.72
CA ASN A 205 16.15 -19.45 -39.77
C ASN A 205 17.17 -18.31 -39.97
N GLU A 206 17.09 -17.24 -39.19
CA GLU A 206 18.03 -16.13 -39.22
C GLU A 206 19.34 -16.47 -38.48
N THR A 207 20.42 -15.74 -38.79
CA THR A 207 21.68 -15.88 -38.04
C THR A 207 21.47 -15.49 -36.56
N PRO A 208 22.23 -16.07 -35.61
CA PRO A 208 22.04 -15.84 -34.18
C PRO A 208 21.96 -14.35 -33.79
N TYR A 209 22.87 -13.50 -34.27
CA TYR A 209 22.84 -12.07 -34.00
C TYR A 209 21.62 -11.36 -34.60
N ASN A 210 21.30 -11.63 -35.87
CA ASN A 210 20.17 -11.01 -36.55
C ASN A 210 18.83 -11.42 -35.93
N LYS A 211 18.70 -12.70 -35.58
CA LYS A 211 17.52 -13.22 -34.87
C LYS A 211 17.34 -12.49 -33.55
N LEU A 212 18.41 -12.32 -32.76
CA LEU A 212 18.37 -11.60 -31.49
C LEU A 212 17.89 -10.16 -31.70
N LYS A 213 18.53 -9.42 -32.62
CA LYS A 213 18.20 -8.01 -32.89
C LYS A 213 16.77 -7.83 -33.43
N LYS A 214 16.30 -8.76 -34.25
CA LYS A 214 14.92 -8.76 -34.76
C LYS A 214 13.92 -9.04 -33.64
N CYS A 215 14.19 -10.01 -32.77
CA CYS A 215 13.34 -10.31 -31.61
C CYS A 215 13.29 -9.16 -30.60
N GLU A 216 14.41 -8.49 -30.32
CA GLU A 216 14.47 -7.31 -29.42
C GLU A 216 13.55 -6.18 -29.89
N LYS A 217 13.36 -6.00 -31.22
CA LYS A 217 12.42 -5.00 -31.77
C LYS A 217 10.96 -5.28 -31.42
N PHE A 218 10.61 -6.53 -31.14
CA PHE A 218 9.30 -6.93 -30.63
C PHE A 218 9.27 -6.99 -29.10
N GLY A 219 10.24 -6.39 -28.40
CA GLY A 219 10.23 -6.28 -26.94
C GLY A 219 10.65 -7.53 -26.19
N LEU A 220 11.23 -8.53 -26.88
CA LEU A 220 11.89 -9.65 -26.21
C LEU A 220 13.15 -9.15 -25.50
N VAL A 221 13.39 -9.68 -24.29
CA VAL A 221 14.57 -9.37 -23.48
C VAL A 221 15.34 -10.64 -23.21
N TYR A 222 16.60 -10.63 -23.64
CA TYR A 222 17.53 -11.75 -23.47
C TYR A 222 18.58 -11.44 -22.41
N TYR A 223 19.07 -12.50 -21.76
CA TYR A 223 20.08 -12.45 -20.73
C TYR A 223 21.18 -13.46 -21.06
N TYR A 224 22.43 -13.00 -20.95
CA TYR A 224 23.60 -13.86 -21.04
C TYR A 224 23.90 -14.48 -19.67
N ARG A 225 24.38 -15.72 -19.65
CA ARG A 225 24.88 -16.34 -18.43
C ARG A 225 26.25 -15.76 -18.07
N ARG A 226 26.64 -15.91 -16.80
CA ARG A 226 27.98 -15.53 -16.34
C ARG A 226 29.01 -16.31 -17.17
N ASN A 227 29.92 -15.58 -17.84
CA ASN A 227 30.97 -16.08 -18.74
C ASN A 227 30.49 -16.54 -20.15
N GLU A 228 29.26 -16.23 -20.55
CA GLU A 228 28.81 -16.44 -21.92
C GLU A 228 29.27 -15.27 -22.81
N LYS A 229 29.80 -15.56 -24.01
CA LYS A 229 30.21 -14.51 -24.96
C LYS A 229 28.97 -13.89 -25.60
N GLU A 230 28.95 -12.56 -25.68
CA GLU A 230 27.89 -11.84 -26.37
C GLU A 230 27.94 -12.09 -27.88
N LEU A 231 26.77 -12.18 -28.50
CA LEU A 231 26.66 -12.32 -29.95
C LEU A 231 27.06 -11.00 -30.63
N THR A 232 27.95 -11.07 -31.60
CA THR A 232 28.41 -9.95 -32.43
C THR A 232 27.87 -10.09 -33.86
N PRO A 233 27.85 -9.02 -34.69
CA PRO A 233 27.38 -9.09 -36.08
C PRO A 233 28.08 -10.12 -36.97
N GLU A 234 29.27 -10.54 -36.58
CA GLU A 234 30.11 -11.53 -37.27
C GLU A 234 29.71 -12.98 -36.95
N ASN A 235 28.85 -13.20 -35.95
CA ASN A 235 28.41 -14.51 -35.42
C ASN A 235 26.88 -14.70 -35.52
#